data_AF-A0A7K2QAQ1-F1
#
_entry.id   AF-A0A7K2QAQ1-F1
#
_cell.length_a   1.000
_cell.length_b   1.000
_cell.length_c   1.000
_cell.angle_alpha   90.00
_cell.angle_beta   90.00
_cell.angle_gamma   90.00
#
_symmetry.space_group_name_H-M   'P 1'
#
loop_
_entity.id
_entity.type
_entity.pdbx_description
1 polymer ?
#
loop_
_entity_poly.entity_id
_entity_poly.type
_entity_poly.pdbx_seq_one_letter_code
_entity_poly.pdbx_strand_id
1 'polypeptide(L)'
;PLHPPGRPEKSRAAELTGAGRPTLVVQGGRDPFGRPQEFPAPAAREPYQLVEVPHADHGFAVPKKADLTQDEALAVITGAVTAWLAGLPL
;
A
#
# COMPACT_ATOMS: atom_id res chain seq x y z
N PRO A 1 8.34 -3.64 1.09
CA PRO A 1 7.68 -3.54 2.42
C PRO A 1 8.20 -2.31 3.18
N LEU A 2 7.39 -1.73 4.08
CA LEU A 2 7.80 -0.63 4.95
C LEU A 2 8.88 -1.10 5.95
N HIS A 3 8.70 -2.31 6.48
CA HIS A 3 9.64 -2.98 7.38
C HIS A 3 10.19 -4.25 6.72
N PRO A 4 11.52 -4.45 6.64
CA PRO A 4 12.08 -5.66 6.07
C PRO A 4 11.67 -6.92 6.88
N PRO A 5 11.46 -8.08 6.23
CA PRO A 5 11.22 -9.33 6.93
C PRO A 5 12.33 -9.64 7.95
N GLY A 6 11.94 -9.98 9.18
CA GLY A 6 12.88 -10.25 10.27
C GLY A 6 13.57 -9.02 10.88
N ARG A 7 13.23 -7.81 10.44
CA ARG A 7 13.75 -6.53 10.96
C ARG A 7 12.64 -5.48 11.15
N PRO A 8 11.61 -5.74 11.98
CA PRO A 8 10.47 -4.83 12.17
C PRO A 8 10.89 -3.46 12.73
N GLU A 9 12.03 -3.37 13.41
CA GLU A 9 12.58 -2.12 13.94
C GLU A 9 13.12 -1.17 12.87
N LYS A 10 13.41 -1.68 11.66
CA LYS A 10 13.95 -0.88 10.56
C LYS A 10 12.82 -0.41 9.66
N SER A 11 12.73 0.89 9.41
CA SER A 11 11.78 1.47 8.45
C SER A 11 12.48 1.88 7.16
N ARG A 12 11.84 1.58 6.02
CA ARG A 12 12.20 2.05 4.67
C ARG A 12 11.39 3.27 4.23
N ALA A 13 10.70 3.95 5.16
CA ALA A 13 9.91 5.15 4.87
C ALA A 13 10.70 6.21 4.09
N ALA A 14 11.99 6.39 4.42
CA ALA A 14 12.86 7.33 3.73
C ALA A 14 13.07 6.98 2.24
N GLU A 15 13.10 5.69 1.89
CA GLU A 15 13.19 5.24 0.49
C GLU A 15 11.91 5.64 -0.26
N LEU A 16 10.74 5.45 0.36
CA LEU A 16 9.44 5.83 -0.22
C LEU A 16 9.32 7.34 -0.40
N THR A 17 9.62 8.13 0.64
CA THR A 17 9.53 9.59 0.56
C THR A 17 10.60 10.22 -0.31
N GLY A 18 11.69 9.48 -0.58
CA GLY A 18 12.80 9.89 -1.45
C GLY A 18 12.72 9.34 -2.87
N ALA A 19 11.60 8.71 -3.27
CA ALA A 19 11.48 8.03 -4.56
C ALA A 19 11.66 8.95 -5.78
N GLY A 20 11.43 10.27 -5.65
CA GLY A 20 11.66 11.23 -6.73
C GLY A 20 10.67 11.14 -7.89
N ARG A 21 9.59 10.37 -7.74
CA ARG A 21 8.64 10.00 -8.81
C ARG A 21 7.24 9.81 -8.24
N PRO A 22 6.18 10.03 -9.04
CA PRO A 22 4.85 9.58 -8.69
C PRO A 22 4.88 8.11 -8.28
N THR A 23 4.35 7.82 -7.11
CA THR A 23 4.42 6.47 -6.51
C THR A 23 3.06 6.11 -5.92
N LEU A 24 2.56 4.92 -6.25
CA LEU A 24 1.41 4.31 -5.59
C LEU A 24 1.91 3.16 -4.71
N VAL A 25 1.48 3.17 -3.44
CA VAL A 25 1.62 2.04 -2.53
C VAL A 25 0.24 1.39 -2.38
N VAL A 26 0.16 0.10 -2.72
CA VAL A 26 -1.01 -0.73 -2.44
C VAL A 26 -0.63 -1.66 -1.29
N GLN A 27 -1.31 -1.53 -0.16
CA GLN A 27 -0.89 -2.16 1.10
C GLN A 27 -2.03 -2.98 1.71
N GLY A 28 -1.76 -4.22 2.08
CA GLY A 28 -2.72 -5.02 2.86
C GLY A 28 -2.91 -4.43 4.27
N GLY A 29 -4.15 -4.23 4.70
CA GLY A 29 -4.47 -3.67 6.03
C GLY A 29 -3.97 -4.53 7.20
N ARG A 30 -3.65 -5.81 6.94
CA ARG A 30 -3.08 -6.76 7.91
C ARG A 30 -1.64 -7.19 7.63
N ASP A 31 -0.96 -6.56 6.70
CA ASP A 31 0.42 -6.89 6.36
C ASP A 31 1.35 -6.70 7.58
N PRO A 32 2.08 -7.76 8.02
CA PRO A 32 3.07 -7.65 9.11
C PRO A 32 4.32 -6.86 8.73
N PHE A 33 4.53 -6.55 7.44
CA PHE A 33 5.65 -5.78 6.94
C PHE A 33 5.35 -4.28 6.79
N GLY A 34 4.18 -3.84 7.26
CA GLY A 34 3.77 -2.44 7.38
C GLY A 34 2.25 -2.29 7.44
N ARG A 35 1.74 -1.59 8.44
CA ARG A 35 0.32 -1.21 8.51
C ARG A 35 0.11 0.16 7.88
N PRO A 36 -1.04 0.42 7.25
CA PRO A 36 -1.33 1.71 6.62
C PRO A 36 -1.08 2.91 7.55
N GLN A 37 -1.33 2.76 8.85
CA GLN A 37 -1.16 3.82 9.85
C GLN A 37 0.32 4.11 10.21
N GLU A 38 1.25 3.21 9.84
CA GLU A 38 2.69 3.37 10.09
C GLU A 38 3.39 4.16 8.99
N PHE A 39 2.73 4.36 7.84
CA PHE A 39 3.28 5.13 6.74
C PHE A 39 3.29 6.64 7.07
N PRO A 40 4.38 7.36 6.77
CA PRO A 40 4.47 8.79 7.05
C PRO A 40 3.51 9.58 6.16
N ALA A 41 2.89 10.66 6.66
CA ALA A 41 2.04 11.49 5.81
C ALA A 41 2.78 11.93 4.53
N PRO A 42 2.15 11.83 3.33
CA PRO A 42 2.79 12.26 2.08
C PRO A 42 3.20 13.73 2.14
N ALA A 43 4.41 14.04 1.67
CA ALA A 43 4.88 15.42 1.59
C ALA A 43 4.24 16.15 0.39
N ALA A 44 3.91 17.43 0.56
CA ALA A 44 3.12 18.21 -0.41
C ALA A 44 3.73 18.34 -1.82
N ARG A 45 5.04 18.15 -1.99
CA ARG A 45 5.74 18.39 -3.26
C ARG A 45 5.99 17.13 -4.10
N GLU A 46 5.97 15.94 -3.49
CA GLU A 46 6.02 14.65 -4.17
C GLU A 46 5.28 13.60 -3.35
N PRO A 47 3.93 13.65 -3.34
CA PRO A 47 3.14 12.75 -2.53
C PRO A 47 3.12 11.36 -3.19
N TYR A 48 3.57 10.35 -2.46
CA TYR A 48 3.12 9.00 -2.77
C TYR A 48 1.64 8.88 -2.38
N GLN A 49 0.90 8.03 -3.06
CA GLN A 49 -0.47 7.66 -2.70
C GLN A 49 -0.44 6.33 -1.97
N LEU A 50 -1.29 6.19 -0.95
CA LEU A 50 -1.46 4.94 -0.20
C LEU A 50 -2.90 4.46 -0.39
N VAL A 51 -3.05 3.23 -0.85
CA VAL A 51 -4.33 2.52 -0.91
C VAL A 51 -4.24 1.30 -0.02
N GLU A 52 -5.14 1.23 0.96
CA GLU A 52 -5.33 0.04 1.78
C GLU A 52 -6.21 -0.97 1.04
N VAL A 53 -5.82 -2.25 1.09
CA VAL A 53 -6.69 -3.39 0.81
C VAL A 53 -7.17 -3.93 2.16
N PRO A 54 -8.42 -3.68 2.56
CA PRO A 54 -8.90 -4.02 3.90
C PRO A 54 -8.70 -5.49 4.23
N HIS A 55 -8.32 -5.77 5.47
CA HIS A 55 -8.11 -7.12 6.02
C HIS A 55 -7.03 -7.99 5.36
N ALA A 56 -6.47 -7.57 4.22
CA ALA A 56 -5.56 -8.36 3.42
C ALA A 56 -4.17 -8.43 4.06
N ASP A 57 -3.49 -9.58 3.92
CA ASP A 57 -2.10 -9.74 4.33
C ASP A 57 -1.10 -9.26 3.25
N HIS A 58 0.18 -9.61 3.41
CA HIS A 58 1.25 -9.25 2.47
C HIS A 58 1.08 -9.86 1.07
N GLY A 59 0.28 -10.93 0.94
CA GLY A 59 -0.08 -11.56 -0.33
C GLY A 59 -1.46 -11.13 -0.82
N PHE A 60 -2.08 -10.14 -0.15
CA PHE A 60 -3.45 -9.70 -0.36
C PHE A 60 -4.51 -10.79 -0.13
N ALA A 61 -4.19 -11.85 0.61
CA ALA A 61 -5.18 -12.83 1.00
C ALA A 61 -6.07 -12.24 2.10
N VAL A 62 -7.40 -12.37 1.95
CA VAL A 62 -8.36 -11.95 2.98
C VAL A 62 -8.90 -13.14 3.76
N PRO A 63 -9.14 -13.02 5.09
CA PRO A 63 -9.78 -14.08 5.86
C PRO A 63 -11.21 -14.33 5.36
N LYS A 64 -11.66 -15.59 5.40
CA LYS A 64 -13.06 -15.96 5.05
C LYS A 64 -14.15 -15.23 5.84
N LYS A 65 -13.80 -14.63 6.98
CA LYS A 65 -14.71 -13.88 7.87
C LYS A 65 -14.65 -12.36 7.66
N ALA A 66 -13.86 -11.89 6.71
CA ALA A 66 -13.82 -10.48 6.38
C ALA A 66 -15.14 -10.06 5.71
N ASP A 67 -15.41 -8.76 5.71
CA ASP A 67 -16.57 -8.14 5.07
C ASP A 67 -16.40 -7.94 3.56
N LEU A 68 -15.25 -8.34 3.00
CA LEU A 68 -14.98 -8.46 1.58
C LEU A 68 -14.51 -9.87 1.20
N THR A 69 -14.87 -10.28 -0.01
CA THR A 69 -14.38 -11.47 -0.68
C THR A 69 -12.97 -11.25 -1.24
N GLN A 70 -12.31 -12.35 -1.65
CA GLN A 70 -11.01 -12.27 -2.32
C GLN A 70 -11.10 -11.51 -3.66
N ASP A 71 -12.19 -11.68 -4.41
CA ASP A 71 -12.38 -11.01 -5.70
C ASP A 71 -12.60 -9.50 -5.53
N GLU A 72 -13.32 -9.09 -4.49
CA GLU A 72 -13.46 -7.66 -4.14
C GLU A 72 -12.13 -7.06 -3.70
N ALA A 73 -11.31 -7.80 -2.94
CA ALA A 73 -9.95 -7.35 -2.59
C ALA A 73 -9.08 -7.16 -3.85
N LEU A 74 -9.16 -8.07 -4.82
CA LEU A 74 -8.48 -7.94 -6.11
C LEU A 74 -9.01 -6.73 -6.90
N ALA A 75 -10.32 -6.49 -6.90
CA ALA A 75 -10.92 -5.35 -7.56
C ALA A 75 -10.41 -4.01 -7.00
N VAL A 76 -10.20 -3.91 -5.67
CA VAL A 76 -9.57 -2.74 -5.04
C VAL A 76 -8.17 -2.50 -5.61
N ILE A 77 -7.34 -3.55 -5.69
CA ILE A 77 -5.98 -3.47 -6.22
C ILE A 77 -6.00 -2.99 -7.67
N THR A 78 -6.74 -3.68 -8.54
CA THR A 78 -6.76 -3.37 -9.97
C THR A 78 -7.38 -2.00 -10.25
N GLY A 79 -8.42 -1.63 -9.51
CA GLY A 79 -9.07 -0.33 -9.62
C GLY A 79 -8.14 0.80 -9.24
N ALA A 80 -7.45 0.68 -8.10
CA ALA A 80 -6.48 1.66 -7.64
C ALA A 80 -5.32 1.85 -8.63
N VAL A 81 -4.73 0.74 -9.11
CA VAL A 81 -3.63 0.80 -10.08
C VAL A 81 -4.09 1.42 -11.39
N THR A 82 -5.25 1.04 -11.92
CA THR A 82 -5.79 1.58 -13.17
C THR A 82 -6.08 3.07 -13.06
N ALA A 83 -6.73 3.50 -11.96
CA ALA A 83 -7.03 4.90 -11.71
C ALA A 83 -5.75 5.74 -11.57
N TRP A 84 -4.73 5.22 -10.87
CA TRP A 84 -3.45 5.88 -10.72
C TRP A 84 -2.73 6.04 -12.06
N LEU A 85 -2.64 4.98 -12.86
CA LEU A 85 -2.02 5.03 -14.20
C LEU A 85 -2.72 6.03 -15.12
N ALA A 86 -4.05 6.10 -15.08
CA ALA A 86 -4.82 7.04 -15.87
C ALA A 86 -4.62 8.51 -15.44
N GLY A 87 -4.18 8.75 -14.20
CA GLY A 87 -3.94 10.08 -13.64
C GLY A 87 -2.49 10.57 -13.73
N LEU A 88 -1.56 9.77 -14.27
CA LEU A 88 -0.18 10.19 -14.43
C LEU A 88 -0.04 11.24 -15.52
N PRO A 89 0.82 12.27 -15.33
CA PRO A 89 1.16 13.19 -16.40
C PRO A 89 1.87 12.42 -17.53
N LEU A 90 1.50 12.73 -18.78
CA LEU A 90 2.14 12.22 -20.00
C LEU A 90 3.55 12.79 -20.17
#